data_AF-A0A7D8UP06-F1
#
_entry.id   AF-A0A7D8UP06-F1
#
_cell.length_a   1.000
_cell.length_b   1.000
_cell.length_c   1.000
_cell.angle_alpha   90.00
_cell.angle_beta   90.00
_cell.angle_gamma   90.00
#
_symmetry.space_group_name_H-M   'P 1'
#
loop_
_entity.id
_entity.type
_entity.pdbx_description
1 polymer ?
#
loop_
_entity_poly.entity_id
_entity_poly.type
_entity_poly.pdbx_seq_one_letter_code
_entity_poly.pdbx_strand_id
1 'polypeptide(L)'
;MLLMQFRGLNCQALDANGVSLDEKILAIERLLLTPGTIMFPVTPCSFMLNGPQQTIPAQNGSDQTAAQWVRTVFHDFITADAAAGTGGLDASISFEADRPENLGLVFNAGTPDETSFINATIIGFNLFSSVFTSTSDFIALGLATSLLSCEPDARMIHLKVGRIDATVAGPTGVPRPQDSLDIATAAFAKAGLNQTEMIQAVDGRADHFDSTPFVFDAVGVNEYLNGSGQAGGPLVTTQNETFRSDLRIFDSDSNDTIKAMAASTQSFEDACFTVFEKMINTVPKTVTLSTDLVGPRPWILMESHLDLSSTGVVQYSGNITTNSRFNPSVPTTATYVYGTPGEDTVSQTSDGGGEY
;
A
#
# COMPACT_ATOMS: atom_id res chain seq x y z
N MET A 1 -40.20 10.51 20.87
CA MET A 1 -39.35 10.66 19.67
C MET A 1 -38.10 9.86 19.96
N LEU A 2 -37.99 8.64 19.41
CA LEU A 2 -36.87 7.75 19.66
C LEU A 2 -35.71 8.25 18.80
N LEU A 3 -34.74 8.94 19.39
CA LEU A 3 -33.52 9.30 18.68
C LEU A 3 -32.61 8.08 18.72
N MET A 4 -32.41 7.43 17.58
CA MET A 4 -31.26 6.55 17.43
C MET A 4 -30.01 7.43 17.32
N GLN A 5 -29.24 7.49 18.39
CA GLN A 5 -27.85 7.92 18.31
C GLN A 5 -27.05 6.84 17.61
N PHE A 6 -27.03 6.91 16.28
CA PHE A 6 -25.78 6.67 15.58
C PHE A 6 -24.77 7.62 16.21
N ARG A 7 -23.51 7.20 16.43
CA ARG A 7 -22.43 8.18 16.65
C ARG A 7 -22.44 9.07 15.42
N GLY A 8 -23.16 10.18 15.51
CA GLY A 8 -23.43 11.04 14.39
C GLY A 8 -22.12 11.66 13.96
N LEU A 9 -22.06 11.99 12.67
CA LEU A 9 -21.09 12.88 12.03
C LEU A 9 -20.75 14.13 12.88
N ASN A 10 -21.59 14.52 13.85
CA ASN A 10 -21.37 15.61 14.80
C ASN A 10 -20.36 15.34 15.94
N CYS A 11 -19.88 14.10 16.15
CA CYS A 11 -18.79 13.82 17.11
C CYS A 11 -17.41 13.70 16.46
N GLN A 12 -17.33 13.81 15.13
CA GLN A 12 -16.08 13.64 14.39
C GLN A 12 -15.82 14.87 13.53
N ALA A 13 -14.55 15.24 13.41
CA ALA A 13 -14.15 16.26 12.44
C ALA A 13 -14.44 15.73 11.04
N LEU A 14 -15.17 16.52 10.25
CA LEU A 14 -15.42 16.23 8.85
C LEU A 14 -14.40 16.98 8.00
N ASP A 15 -13.99 16.37 6.88
CA ASP A 15 -13.19 17.06 5.89
C ASP A 15 -14.03 18.01 5.02
N ALA A 16 -13.39 18.64 4.02
CA ALA A 16 -14.04 19.58 3.11
C ALA A 16 -15.18 18.95 2.26
N ASN A 17 -15.20 17.62 2.14
CA ASN A 17 -16.24 16.88 1.42
C ASN A 17 -17.36 16.39 2.37
N GLY A 18 -17.29 16.73 3.66
CA GLY A 18 -18.25 16.27 4.66
C GLY A 18 -18.03 14.82 5.09
N VAL A 19 -16.84 14.26 4.84
CA VAL A 19 -16.51 12.86 5.15
C VAL A 19 -15.67 12.79 6.42
N SER A 20 -16.05 11.89 7.32
CA SER A 20 -15.31 11.59 8.55
C SER A 20 -14.15 10.62 8.31
N LEU A 21 -13.16 10.62 9.20
CA LEU A 21 -12.05 9.66 9.15
C LEU A 21 -12.54 8.20 9.28
N ASP A 22 -13.57 7.95 10.08
CA ASP A 22 -14.16 6.61 10.26
C ASP A 22 -14.81 6.10 8.97
N GLU A 23 -15.47 6.97 8.21
CA GLU A 23 -16.02 6.60 6.90
C GLU A 23 -14.93 6.23 5.90
N LYS A 24 -13.78 6.94 5.94
CA LYS A 24 -12.61 6.58 5.11
C LYS A 24 -12.00 5.25 5.51
N ILE A 25 -11.85 5.00 6.82
CA ILE A 25 -11.38 3.71 7.35
C ILE A 25 -12.31 2.59 6.85
N LEU A 26 -13.63 2.77 7.02
CA LEU A 26 -14.63 1.80 6.58
C LEU A 26 -14.56 1.53 5.06
N ALA A 27 -14.32 2.56 4.25
CA ALA A 27 -14.17 2.41 2.81
C ALA A 27 -12.94 1.54 2.44
N ILE A 28 -11.79 1.77 3.10
CA ILE A 28 -10.57 0.96 2.90
C ILE A 28 -10.77 -0.49 3.36
N GLU A 29 -11.38 -0.70 4.53
CA GLU A 29 -11.67 -2.06 5.02
C GLU A 29 -12.62 -2.83 4.10
N ARG A 30 -13.61 -2.17 3.50
CA ARG A 30 -14.49 -2.77 2.49
C ARG A 30 -13.73 -3.18 1.23
N LEU A 31 -12.78 -2.37 0.77
CA LEU A 31 -11.93 -2.73 -0.37
C LEU A 31 -11.08 -3.97 -0.06
N LEU A 32 -10.54 -4.10 1.15
CA LEU A 32 -9.80 -5.30 1.57
C LEU A 32 -10.66 -6.58 1.59
N LEU A 33 -11.97 -6.45 1.79
CA LEU A 33 -12.89 -7.57 2.00
C LEU A 33 -13.74 -7.93 0.79
N THR A 34 -13.74 -7.11 -0.26
CA THR A 34 -14.56 -7.33 -1.46
C THR A 34 -13.72 -7.99 -2.56
N PRO A 35 -13.98 -9.27 -2.90
CA PRO A 35 -13.30 -9.93 -4.01
C PRO A 35 -13.46 -9.14 -5.32
N GLY A 36 -12.40 -9.06 -6.11
CA GLY A 36 -12.43 -8.36 -7.39
C GLY A 36 -12.20 -6.83 -7.32
N THR A 37 -11.91 -6.28 -6.15
CA THR A 37 -11.55 -4.86 -5.99
C THR A 37 -10.02 -4.66 -6.06
N ILE A 38 -9.36 -4.30 -4.96
CA ILE A 38 -7.92 -4.01 -4.94
C ILE A 38 -7.03 -5.24 -5.21
N MET A 39 -7.50 -6.46 -4.88
CA MET A 39 -6.72 -7.67 -5.13
C MET A 39 -6.70 -8.08 -6.61
N PHE A 40 -7.70 -7.68 -7.41
CA PHE A 40 -7.76 -8.05 -8.82
C PHE A 40 -6.54 -7.60 -9.65
N PRO A 41 -6.05 -6.35 -9.53
CA PRO A 41 -4.89 -5.91 -10.31
C PRO A 41 -3.56 -6.52 -9.87
N VAL A 42 -3.47 -7.22 -8.73
CA VAL A 42 -2.19 -7.71 -8.18
C VAL A 42 -2.15 -9.21 -7.89
N THR A 43 -3.29 -9.92 -7.98
CA THR A 43 -3.38 -11.36 -7.69
C THR A 43 -3.67 -12.16 -8.95
N PRO A 44 -2.87 -13.22 -9.27
CA PRO A 44 -1.66 -13.66 -8.56
C PRO A 44 -0.51 -12.64 -8.67
N CYS A 45 0.54 -12.73 -7.84
CA CYS A 45 1.70 -11.81 -7.91
C CYS A 45 2.26 -11.66 -9.34
N SER A 46 2.24 -12.74 -10.13
CA SER A 46 2.63 -12.77 -11.53
C SER A 46 1.66 -12.06 -12.51
N PHE A 47 0.62 -11.40 -12.01
CA PHE A 47 -0.36 -10.70 -12.83
C PHE A 47 0.26 -9.44 -13.47
N MET A 48 -0.08 -9.23 -14.73
CA MET A 48 0.40 -8.10 -15.54
C MET A 48 -0.78 -7.44 -16.23
N LEU A 49 -1.11 -6.22 -15.81
CA LEU A 49 -2.17 -5.44 -16.44
C LEU A 49 -1.72 -4.98 -17.84
N ASN A 50 -2.49 -5.32 -18.88
CA ASN A 50 -2.19 -5.01 -20.29
C ASN A 50 -0.90 -5.65 -20.88
N GLY A 51 -0.32 -6.66 -20.23
CA GLY A 51 0.81 -7.43 -20.76
C GLY A 51 0.40 -8.52 -21.77
N PRO A 52 1.36 -9.08 -22.56
CA PRO A 52 1.06 -10.22 -23.42
C PRO A 52 0.53 -11.40 -22.60
N GLN A 53 -0.60 -11.95 -23.01
CA GLN A 53 -1.32 -13.00 -22.32
C GLN A 53 -0.49 -14.30 -22.25
N GLN A 54 0.09 -14.59 -21.07
CA GLN A 54 0.67 -15.83 -20.49
C GLN A 54 0.97 -17.07 -21.39
N THR A 55 1.29 -16.91 -22.66
CA THR A 55 1.57 -18.02 -23.59
C THR A 55 3.05 -18.13 -23.95
N ILE A 56 3.89 -17.24 -23.41
CA ILE A 56 5.34 -17.29 -23.53
C ILE A 56 5.89 -17.52 -22.11
N PRO A 57 6.74 -18.54 -21.86
CA PRO A 57 7.45 -18.65 -20.59
C PRO A 57 8.16 -17.32 -20.35
N ALA A 58 8.02 -16.74 -19.16
CA ALA A 58 8.71 -15.51 -18.76
C ALA A 58 10.21 -15.64 -19.10
N GLN A 59 10.59 -15.11 -20.24
CA GLN A 59 11.94 -15.06 -20.77
C GLN A 59 12.20 -13.58 -20.92
N ASN A 60 12.78 -13.01 -19.87
CA ASN A 60 13.26 -11.63 -19.78
C ASN A 60 12.17 -10.56 -19.89
N GLY A 61 11.68 -10.11 -18.73
CA GLY A 61 11.29 -8.71 -18.54
C GLY A 61 9.82 -8.39 -18.66
N SER A 62 9.07 -8.58 -17.57
CA SER A 62 7.67 -8.17 -17.57
C SER A 62 7.21 -7.56 -16.25
N ASP A 63 6.63 -6.36 -16.36
CA ASP A 63 6.18 -5.48 -15.27
C ASP A 63 5.01 -6.08 -14.50
N GLN A 64 5.32 -6.84 -13.47
CA GLN A 64 4.30 -7.31 -12.54
C GLN A 64 3.60 -6.09 -11.94
N THR A 65 2.27 -6.10 -11.95
CA THR A 65 1.51 -4.96 -11.42
C THR A 65 1.89 -4.73 -9.96
N ALA A 66 2.07 -5.79 -9.17
CA ALA A 66 2.50 -5.73 -7.77
C ALA A 66 3.84 -4.97 -7.59
N ALA A 67 4.84 -5.25 -8.42
CA ALA A 67 6.11 -4.52 -8.41
C ALA A 67 5.95 -3.04 -8.79
N GLN A 68 5.07 -2.74 -9.76
CA GLN A 68 4.79 -1.35 -10.15
C GLN A 68 4.13 -0.56 -9.01
N TRP A 69 3.30 -1.19 -8.17
CA TRP A 69 2.75 -0.55 -6.97
C TRP A 69 3.84 -0.21 -5.94
N VAL A 70 4.77 -1.14 -5.68
CA VAL A 70 5.92 -0.87 -4.80
C VAL A 70 6.75 0.31 -5.35
N ARG A 71 6.95 0.35 -6.67
CA ARG A 71 7.62 1.46 -7.34
C ARG A 71 6.86 2.78 -7.19
N THR A 72 5.54 2.80 -7.40
CA THR A 72 4.71 4.01 -7.23
C THR A 72 4.84 4.56 -5.82
N VAL A 73 4.74 3.71 -4.79
CA VAL A 73 4.91 4.14 -3.39
C VAL A 73 6.24 4.85 -3.20
N PHE A 74 7.34 4.23 -3.68
CA PHE A 74 8.67 4.83 -3.54
C PHE A 74 8.76 6.19 -4.24
N HIS A 75 8.28 6.29 -5.47
CA HIS A 75 8.38 7.51 -6.28
C HIS A 75 7.50 8.66 -5.76
N ASP A 76 6.34 8.36 -5.18
CA ASP A 76 5.48 9.35 -4.52
C ASP A 76 6.11 9.83 -3.20
N PHE A 77 6.61 8.88 -2.40
CA PHE A 77 7.18 9.16 -1.08
C PHE A 77 8.52 9.91 -1.11
N ILE A 78 9.48 9.50 -1.95
CA ILE A 78 10.91 9.79 -1.75
C ILE A 78 11.28 11.26 -1.91
N THR A 79 10.41 12.08 -2.52
CA THR A 79 10.63 13.52 -2.67
C THR A 79 10.17 14.33 -1.45
N ALA A 80 9.69 13.65 -0.40
CA ALA A 80 9.35 14.23 0.89
C ALA A 80 10.50 15.06 1.49
N ASP A 81 10.10 16.11 2.19
CA ASP A 81 10.96 16.83 3.12
C ASP A 81 10.41 16.62 4.53
N ALA A 82 10.94 15.61 5.22
CA ALA A 82 10.47 15.24 6.55
C ALA A 82 10.72 16.35 7.58
N ALA A 83 11.77 17.16 7.40
CA ALA A 83 12.09 18.27 8.29
C ALA A 83 11.15 19.46 8.08
N ALA A 84 10.82 19.78 6.82
CA ALA A 84 9.84 20.80 6.49
C ALA A 84 8.40 20.33 6.71
N GLY A 85 8.17 19.01 6.71
CA GLY A 85 6.85 18.40 6.85
C GLY A 85 6.00 18.54 5.58
N THR A 86 6.61 18.37 4.40
CA THR A 86 5.96 18.51 3.09
C THR A 86 6.21 17.28 2.20
N GLY A 87 5.29 16.97 1.29
CA GLY A 87 5.37 15.78 0.44
C GLY A 87 5.13 14.48 1.23
N GLY A 88 5.65 13.37 0.71
CA GLY A 88 5.42 12.03 1.26
C GLY A 88 4.41 11.27 0.42
N LEU A 89 3.67 10.35 1.02
CA LEU A 89 2.62 9.63 0.31
C LEU A 89 1.36 10.50 0.21
N ASP A 90 1.32 11.35 -0.82
CA ASP A 90 0.24 12.31 -1.06
C ASP A 90 -0.32 12.22 -2.49
N ALA A 91 0.03 11.19 -3.26
CA ALA A 91 -0.38 10.97 -4.64
C ALA A 91 0.02 12.09 -5.63
N SER A 92 0.96 12.97 -5.24
CA SER A 92 1.53 13.98 -6.13
C SER A 92 2.19 13.38 -7.37
N ILE A 93 2.65 12.12 -7.30
CA ILE A 93 3.12 11.32 -8.44
C ILE A 93 2.15 11.33 -9.63
N SER A 94 0.85 11.53 -9.39
CA SER A 94 -0.18 11.61 -10.42
C SER A 94 0.03 12.77 -11.41
N PHE A 95 0.81 13.78 -11.02
CA PHE A 95 1.15 14.95 -11.83
C PHE A 95 2.58 14.88 -12.41
N GLU A 96 3.23 13.72 -12.32
CA GLU A 96 4.68 13.58 -12.57
C GLU A 96 5.02 12.54 -13.65
N ALA A 97 4.02 12.11 -14.44
CA ALA A 97 4.19 11.10 -15.47
C ALA A 97 5.12 11.50 -16.63
N ASP A 98 5.46 12.78 -16.76
CA ASP A 98 6.38 13.30 -17.78
C ASP A 98 7.85 13.36 -17.31
N ARG A 99 8.11 13.02 -16.03
CA ARG A 99 9.45 13.11 -15.47
C ARG A 99 10.34 11.94 -15.88
N PRO A 100 11.62 12.18 -16.25
CA PRO A 100 12.55 11.13 -16.66
C PRO A 100 12.75 10.00 -15.63
N GLU A 101 12.73 10.34 -14.34
CA GLU A 101 12.78 9.35 -13.25
C GLU A 101 11.58 8.40 -13.24
N ASN A 102 10.45 8.85 -13.78
CA ASN A 102 9.20 8.11 -13.78
C ASN A 102 8.94 7.35 -15.09
N LEU A 103 9.92 7.36 -15.99
CA LEU A 103 9.85 6.63 -17.25
C LEU A 103 10.15 5.15 -17.06
N GLY A 104 9.78 4.37 -18.07
CA GLY A 104 10.11 2.97 -18.20
C GLY A 104 9.09 2.08 -17.49
N LEU A 105 8.65 1.08 -18.24
CA LEU A 105 8.29 -0.22 -17.72
C LEU A 105 9.61 -0.99 -17.59
N VAL A 106 10.04 -1.28 -16.36
CA VAL A 106 11.45 -1.47 -15.98
C VAL A 106 12.17 -2.52 -16.83
N PHE A 107 11.45 -3.48 -17.44
CA PHE A 107 12.07 -4.53 -18.25
C PHE A 107 11.38 -4.85 -19.58
N ASN A 108 10.47 -4.01 -20.07
CA ASN A 108 9.79 -4.27 -21.34
C ASN A 108 10.60 -3.75 -22.53
N ALA A 109 11.46 -4.60 -23.10
CA ALA A 109 12.33 -4.29 -24.25
C ALA A 109 11.59 -3.95 -25.57
N GLY A 110 10.28 -3.68 -25.52
CA GLY A 110 9.43 -3.39 -26.67
C GLY A 110 8.45 -2.20 -26.52
N THR A 111 8.37 -1.57 -25.34
CA THR A 111 7.67 -0.28 -25.21
C THR A 111 8.64 0.86 -25.47
N PRO A 112 8.23 1.96 -26.14
CA PRO A 112 9.07 3.14 -26.22
C PRO A 112 9.47 3.56 -24.79
N ASP A 113 10.77 3.81 -24.57
CA ASP A 113 11.36 4.31 -23.30
C ASP A 113 10.71 5.59 -22.75
N GLU A 114 9.72 6.14 -23.48
CA GLU A 114 8.95 7.33 -23.17
C GLU A 114 7.64 7.04 -22.42
N THR A 115 7.27 5.77 -22.19
CA THR A 115 6.04 5.45 -21.44
C THR A 115 6.32 5.41 -19.95
N SER A 116 5.67 6.30 -19.18
CA SER A 116 5.75 6.26 -17.72
C SER A 116 4.96 5.10 -17.12
N PHE A 117 5.56 4.39 -16.16
CA PHE A 117 4.87 3.35 -15.39
C PHE A 117 3.65 3.89 -14.63
N ILE A 118 3.69 5.18 -14.27
CA ILE A 118 2.61 5.88 -13.60
C ILE A 118 1.32 5.80 -14.42
N ASN A 119 1.40 5.90 -15.75
CA ASN A 119 0.22 5.81 -16.61
C ASN A 119 -0.44 4.42 -16.53
N ALA A 120 0.35 3.36 -16.33
CA ALA A 120 -0.17 2.01 -16.15
C ALA A 120 -0.79 1.83 -14.75
N THR A 121 -0.17 2.37 -13.70
CA THR A 121 -0.67 2.25 -12.32
C THR A 121 -1.86 3.16 -12.01
N ILE A 122 -1.90 4.38 -12.57
CA ILE A 122 -3.00 5.35 -12.41
C ILE A 122 -4.33 4.79 -12.92
N ILE A 123 -4.32 3.96 -13.97
CA ILE A 123 -5.54 3.28 -14.43
C ILE A 123 -6.14 2.46 -13.30
N GLY A 124 -5.30 1.76 -12.52
CA GLY A 124 -5.73 1.06 -11.30
C GLY A 124 -6.29 2.01 -10.24
N PHE A 125 -5.70 3.19 -10.05
CA PHE A 125 -6.13 4.18 -9.05
C PHE A 125 -7.51 4.76 -9.34
N ASN A 126 -7.78 5.08 -10.61
CA ASN A 126 -9.04 5.70 -11.02
C ASN A 126 -10.26 4.79 -10.82
N LEU A 127 -10.09 3.46 -10.92
CA LEU A 127 -11.18 2.49 -10.79
C LEU A 127 -11.87 2.51 -9.42
N PHE A 128 -11.16 2.94 -8.38
CA PHE A 128 -11.66 2.90 -6.99
C PHE A 128 -11.58 4.26 -6.29
N SER A 129 -11.27 5.32 -7.05
CA SER A 129 -11.32 6.69 -6.56
C SER A 129 -12.74 7.04 -6.10
N SER A 130 -12.86 7.57 -4.89
CA SER A 130 -14.14 8.04 -4.35
C SER A 130 -13.92 9.15 -3.35
N VAL A 131 -14.98 9.86 -2.96
CA VAL A 131 -14.90 10.86 -1.87
C VAL A 131 -14.50 10.25 -0.52
N PHE A 132 -14.63 8.93 -0.37
CA PHE A 132 -14.26 8.17 0.83
C PHE A 132 -12.85 7.56 0.76
N THR A 133 -12.24 7.53 -0.43
CA THR A 133 -10.94 6.88 -0.67
C THR A 133 -10.08 7.79 -1.52
N SER A 134 -9.15 8.49 -0.88
CA SER A 134 -8.14 9.29 -1.57
C SER A 134 -7.21 8.40 -2.39
N THR A 135 -6.63 8.93 -3.47
CA THR A 135 -5.65 8.19 -4.28
C THR A 135 -4.43 7.80 -3.44
N SER A 136 -4.00 8.68 -2.54
CA SER A 136 -2.90 8.44 -1.61
C SER A 136 -3.19 7.30 -0.62
N ASP A 137 -4.39 7.22 -0.04
CA ASP A 137 -4.79 6.07 0.78
C ASP A 137 -4.90 4.79 -0.07
N PHE A 138 -5.30 4.91 -1.33
CA PHE A 138 -5.35 3.79 -2.27
C PHE A 138 -3.96 3.28 -2.67
N ILE A 139 -2.96 4.16 -2.82
CA ILE A 139 -1.55 3.79 -3.04
C ILE A 139 -1.01 2.99 -1.85
N ALA A 140 -1.28 3.44 -0.62
CA ALA A 140 -0.89 2.70 0.58
C ALA A 140 -1.55 1.32 0.66
N LEU A 141 -2.85 1.26 0.35
CA LEU A 141 -3.58 0.00 0.30
C LEU A 141 -3.01 -0.95 -0.76
N GLY A 142 -2.69 -0.43 -1.94
CA GLY A 142 -2.10 -1.20 -3.04
C GLY A 142 -0.76 -1.82 -2.69
N LEU A 143 0.07 -1.14 -1.87
CA LEU A 143 1.29 -1.73 -1.33
C LEU A 143 1.00 -2.97 -0.48
N ALA A 144 0.07 -2.85 0.47
CA ALA A 144 -0.27 -3.95 1.36
C ALA A 144 -0.79 -5.17 0.57
N THR A 145 -1.64 -4.95 -0.42
CA THR A 145 -2.16 -6.03 -1.25
C THR A 145 -1.13 -6.62 -2.20
N SER A 146 -0.20 -5.81 -2.70
CA SER A 146 0.90 -6.27 -3.56
C SER A 146 1.83 -7.21 -2.79
N LEU A 147 2.26 -6.81 -1.58
CA LEU A 147 3.08 -7.65 -0.71
C LEU A 147 2.36 -8.96 -0.37
N LEU A 148 1.08 -8.90 0.03
CA LEU A 148 0.30 -10.10 0.33
C LEU A 148 0.02 -11.00 -0.88
N SER A 149 0.00 -10.45 -2.10
CA SER A 149 -0.16 -11.26 -3.31
C SER A 149 1.08 -12.09 -3.63
N CYS A 150 2.26 -11.58 -3.23
CA CYS A 150 3.57 -12.18 -3.47
C CYS A 150 4.08 -13.01 -2.29
N GLU A 151 3.58 -12.77 -1.07
CA GLU A 151 3.80 -13.62 0.09
C GLU A 151 2.50 -13.72 0.94
N PRO A 152 1.61 -14.67 0.62
CA PRO A 152 0.28 -14.78 1.24
C PRO A 152 0.30 -15.10 2.75
N ASP A 153 1.37 -15.74 3.22
CA ASP A 153 1.52 -16.17 4.60
C ASP A 153 2.16 -15.10 5.51
N ALA A 154 2.78 -14.07 4.92
CA ALA A 154 3.35 -12.95 5.67
C ALA A 154 2.28 -12.08 6.34
N ARG A 155 2.67 -11.36 7.40
CA ARG A 155 1.79 -10.37 8.01
C ARG A 155 1.44 -9.26 7.00
N MET A 156 0.24 -8.70 7.11
CA MET A 156 -0.05 -7.45 6.40
C MET A 156 0.76 -6.30 7.04
N ILE A 157 1.28 -5.40 6.21
CA ILE A 157 1.83 -4.14 6.71
C ILE A 157 0.73 -3.33 7.42
N HIS A 158 1.11 -2.57 8.43
CA HIS A 158 0.19 -1.75 9.18
C HIS A 158 -0.28 -0.55 8.37
N LEU A 159 -1.55 -0.58 7.96
CA LEU A 159 -2.17 0.54 7.25
C LEU A 159 -2.72 1.57 8.23
N LYS A 160 -2.61 2.82 7.85
CA LYS A 160 -3.34 3.95 8.41
C LYS A 160 -4.07 4.67 7.29
N VAL A 161 -5.11 5.42 7.60
CA VAL A 161 -5.98 6.09 6.63
C VAL A 161 -6.10 7.56 6.97
N GLY A 162 -6.47 8.41 6.01
CA GLY A 162 -6.67 9.84 6.19
C GLY A 162 -5.71 10.70 5.39
N ARG A 163 -5.01 10.12 4.40
CA ARG A 163 -4.15 10.88 3.50
C ARG A 163 -4.98 11.85 2.66
N ILE A 164 -4.37 12.98 2.33
CA ILE A 164 -4.96 14.02 1.49
C ILE A 164 -4.19 14.06 0.20
N ASP A 165 -4.89 13.94 -0.92
CA ASP A 165 -4.28 14.00 -2.24
C ASP A 165 -3.72 15.41 -2.51
N ALA A 166 -2.49 15.45 -3.01
CA ALA A 166 -1.88 16.63 -3.55
C ALA A 166 -2.70 17.12 -4.76
N THR A 167 -2.70 18.44 -4.97
CA THR A 167 -3.37 19.06 -6.12
C THR A 167 -2.39 19.50 -7.20
N VAL A 168 -1.10 19.26 -6.98
CA VAL A 168 0.02 19.64 -7.84
C VAL A 168 1.14 18.60 -7.71
N ALA A 169 2.08 18.62 -8.65
CA ALA A 169 3.28 17.81 -8.58
C ALA A 169 4.14 18.16 -7.35
N GLY A 170 4.81 17.16 -6.78
CA GLY A 170 5.78 17.32 -5.70
C GLY A 170 7.12 17.86 -6.21
N PRO A 171 8.10 18.07 -5.32
CA PRO A 171 9.46 18.41 -5.73
C PRO A 171 10.06 17.31 -6.64
N THR A 172 11.05 17.67 -7.47
CA THR A 172 11.86 16.68 -8.18
C THR A 172 12.93 16.10 -7.26
N GLY A 173 13.56 15.00 -7.69
CA GLY A 173 14.72 14.43 -6.98
C GLY A 173 14.61 12.97 -6.60
N VAL A 174 13.78 12.19 -7.28
CA VAL A 174 13.81 10.73 -7.17
C VAL A 174 15.20 10.22 -7.59
N PRO A 175 15.92 9.45 -6.75
CA PRO A 175 17.22 8.90 -7.11
C PRO A 175 17.12 7.96 -8.31
N ARG A 176 18.06 8.09 -9.25
CA ARG A 176 18.17 7.23 -10.43
C ARG A 176 19.34 6.26 -10.32
N PRO A 177 19.34 5.14 -11.07
CA PRO A 177 20.41 4.14 -11.01
C PRO A 177 21.83 4.67 -11.26
N GLN A 178 21.95 5.72 -12.07
CA GLN A 178 23.21 6.38 -12.42
C GLN A 178 23.69 7.42 -11.40
N ASP A 179 22.84 7.81 -10.45
CA ASP A 179 23.21 8.84 -9.48
C ASP A 179 24.20 8.28 -8.45
N SER A 180 25.05 9.17 -7.91
CA SER A 180 26.06 8.80 -6.90
C SER A 180 25.41 8.41 -5.56
N LEU A 181 26.12 7.65 -4.73
CA LEU A 181 25.66 7.28 -3.39
C LEU A 181 25.30 8.51 -2.52
N ASP A 182 26.05 9.60 -2.63
CA ASP A 182 25.77 10.85 -1.88
C ASP A 182 24.41 11.45 -2.25
N ILE A 183 24.04 11.43 -3.54
CA ILE A 183 22.74 11.93 -4.01
C ILE A 183 21.61 11.05 -3.48
N ALA A 184 21.76 9.72 -3.59
CA ALA A 184 20.78 8.78 -3.05
C ALA A 184 20.63 8.96 -1.54
N THR A 185 21.74 8.95 -0.79
CA THR A 185 21.74 9.10 0.67
C THR A 185 21.11 10.42 1.10
N ALA A 186 21.39 11.52 0.38
CA ALA A 186 20.76 12.82 0.66
C ALA A 186 19.24 12.80 0.42
N ALA A 187 18.76 12.16 -0.65
CA ALA A 187 17.33 12.05 -0.93
C ALA A 187 16.60 11.21 0.15
N PHE A 188 17.15 10.04 0.49
CA PHE A 188 16.60 9.19 1.55
C PHE A 188 16.60 9.90 2.91
N ALA A 189 17.70 10.56 3.27
CA ALA A 189 17.79 11.34 4.51
C ALA A 189 16.79 12.49 4.56
N LYS A 190 16.57 13.18 3.44
CA LYS A 190 15.58 14.26 3.32
C LYS A 190 14.15 13.73 3.50
N ALA A 191 13.86 12.55 2.96
CA ALA A 191 12.60 11.84 3.16
C ALA A 191 12.47 11.20 4.57
N GLY A 192 13.50 11.33 5.41
CA GLY A 192 13.48 10.86 6.81
C GLY A 192 13.96 9.43 7.01
N LEU A 193 14.59 8.80 6.01
CA LEU A 193 15.19 7.48 6.09
C LEU A 193 16.70 7.57 6.35
N ASN A 194 17.21 6.78 7.30
CA ASN A 194 18.64 6.65 7.53
C ASN A 194 19.30 5.66 6.56
N GLN A 195 20.62 5.46 6.66
CA GLN A 195 21.37 4.57 5.76
C GLN A 195 20.89 3.11 5.81
N THR A 196 20.62 2.56 7.00
CA THR A 196 20.08 1.21 7.16
C THR A 196 18.71 1.09 6.50
N GLU A 197 17.82 2.07 6.71
CA GLU A 197 16.49 2.08 6.11
C GLU A 197 16.55 2.27 4.57
N MET A 198 17.53 3.00 4.05
CA MET A 198 17.79 3.12 2.62
C MET A 198 18.17 1.77 2.00
N ILE A 199 19.04 1.00 2.65
CA ILE A 199 19.43 -0.34 2.19
C ILE A 199 18.20 -1.26 2.16
N GLN A 200 17.44 -1.30 3.25
CA GLN A 200 16.21 -2.10 3.38
C GLN A 200 15.14 -1.71 2.34
N ALA A 201 15.01 -0.42 2.03
CA ALA A 201 14.08 0.08 1.01
C ALA A 201 14.42 -0.38 -0.41
N VAL A 202 15.71 -0.47 -0.75
CA VAL A 202 16.17 -0.85 -2.08
C VAL A 202 16.06 -2.35 -2.30
N ASP A 203 16.36 -3.12 -1.26
CA ASP A 203 16.30 -4.58 -1.29
C ASP A 203 14.88 -5.15 -1.30
N GLY A 204 13.90 -4.49 -0.66
CA GLY A 204 12.50 -4.94 -0.64
C GLY A 204 11.75 -4.88 -1.98
N ARG A 205 12.41 -4.71 -3.13
CA ARG A 205 11.77 -4.58 -4.45
C ARG A 205 11.52 -5.95 -5.09
N ALA A 206 10.27 -6.22 -5.45
CA ALA A 206 9.80 -7.53 -5.93
C ALA A 206 9.89 -7.74 -7.46
N ASP A 207 10.93 -7.28 -8.16
CA ASP A 207 10.98 -7.37 -9.63
C ASP A 207 12.29 -7.94 -10.19
N HIS A 208 12.34 -9.24 -10.51
CA HIS A 208 13.40 -9.89 -11.30
C HIS A 208 14.86 -9.60 -10.87
N PHE A 209 15.08 -9.17 -9.62
CA PHE A 209 16.41 -8.98 -9.04
C PHE A 209 17.00 -10.30 -8.50
N ASP A 210 16.23 -11.39 -8.52
CA ASP A 210 16.60 -12.73 -8.07
C ASP A 210 15.99 -13.85 -8.94
N SER A 211 16.17 -15.10 -8.51
CA SER A 211 15.62 -16.27 -9.21
C SER A 211 14.16 -16.61 -8.88
N THR A 212 13.51 -15.88 -7.98
CA THR A 212 12.12 -16.08 -7.52
C THR A 212 11.25 -14.83 -7.72
N PRO A 213 11.17 -14.27 -8.94
CA PRO A 213 10.62 -12.92 -9.19
C PRO A 213 9.15 -12.73 -8.82
N PHE A 214 8.38 -13.81 -8.57
CA PHE A 214 6.95 -13.77 -8.25
C PHE A 214 6.67 -14.08 -6.77
N VAL A 215 7.71 -14.03 -5.93
CA VAL A 215 7.64 -14.32 -4.49
C VAL A 215 8.33 -13.17 -3.76
N PHE A 216 7.74 -12.70 -2.66
CA PHE A 216 8.40 -11.73 -1.80
C PHE A 216 9.20 -12.47 -0.72
N ASP A 217 10.47 -12.70 -0.99
CA ASP A 217 11.34 -13.52 -0.14
C ASP A 217 12.78 -12.94 -0.03
N ALA A 218 13.61 -13.62 0.76
CA ALA A 218 15.01 -13.24 0.98
C ALA A 218 15.99 -13.86 -0.04
N VAL A 219 15.53 -14.44 -1.16
CA VAL A 219 16.40 -15.11 -2.14
C VAL A 219 17.35 -14.10 -2.78
N GLY A 220 16.87 -12.92 -3.19
CA GLY A 220 17.72 -11.86 -3.74
C GLY A 220 18.87 -11.43 -2.83
N VAL A 221 18.60 -11.27 -1.53
CA VAL A 221 19.60 -10.99 -0.49
C VAL A 221 20.67 -12.08 -0.46
N ASN A 222 20.24 -13.34 -0.43
CA ASN A 222 21.14 -14.49 -0.36
C ASN A 222 21.96 -14.65 -1.65
N GLU A 223 21.35 -14.40 -2.81
CA GLU A 223 22.01 -14.43 -4.12
C GLU A 223 23.08 -13.35 -4.24
N TYR A 224 22.78 -12.13 -3.79
CA TYR A 224 23.74 -11.03 -3.73
C TYR A 224 24.95 -11.40 -2.86
N LEU A 225 24.71 -11.85 -1.62
CA LEU A 225 25.77 -12.18 -0.67
C LEU A 225 26.66 -13.36 -1.13
N ASN A 226 26.06 -14.33 -1.82
CA ASN A 226 26.77 -15.53 -2.27
C ASN A 226 27.35 -15.40 -3.70
N GLY A 227 27.00 -14.34 -4.43
CA GLY A 227 27.36 -14.18 -5.84
C GLY A 227 26.80 -15.29 -6.73
N SER A 228 25.57 -15.73 -6.45
CA SER A 228 24.88 -16.82 -7.14
C SER A 228 23.61 -16.34 -7.83
N GLY A 229 22.99 -17.17 -8.68
CA GLY A 229 21.72 -16.83 -9.31
C GLY A 229 21.81 -15.54 -10.15
N GLN A 230 20.93 -14.58 -9.89
CA GLN A 230 20.96 -13.25 -10.49
C GLN A 230 21.87 -12.27 -9.73
N ALA A 231 22.42 -12.69 -8.58
CA ALA A 231 23.36 -11.94 -7.75
C ALA A 231 22.88 -10.51 -7.41
N GLY A 232 21.61 -10.38 -7.00
CA GLY A 232 20.97 -9.10 -6.68
C GLY A 232 20.57 -8.27 -7.93
N GLY A 233 20.63 -8.88 -9.12
CA GLY A 233 20.06 -8.34 -10.35
C GLY A 233 20.93 -7.33 -11.10
N PRO A 234 20.37 -6.69 -12.15
CA PRO A 234 21.14 -5.86 -13.08
C PRO A 234 21.80 -4.64 -12.44
N LEU A 235 21.17 -4.06 -11.41
CA LEU A 235 21.70 -2.90 -10.67
C LEU A 235 22.81 -3.27 -9.67
N VAL A 236 23.15 -4.55 -9.59
CA VAL A 236 24.38 -5.04 -8.96
C VAL A 236 25.41 -5.45 -10.02
N THR A 237 24.97 -6.17 -11.05
CA THR A 237 25.87 -6.96 -11.92
C THR A 237 26.23 -6.30 -13.26
N THR A 238 25.52 -5.24 -13.68
CA THR A 238 25.73 -4.60 -15.00
C THR A 238 27.18 -4.21 -15.26
N GLN A 239 27.66 -4.25 -16.50
CA GLN A 239 29.05 -3.87 -16.82
C GLN A 239 29.32 -2.38 -16.63
N ASN A 240 28.29 -1.53 -16.77
CA ASN A 240 28.44 -0.10 -16.56
C ASN A 240 28.33 0.21 -15.06
N GLU A 241 29.49 0.36 -14.42
CA GLU A 241 29.59 0.60 -12.97
C GLU A 241 28.77 1.80 -12.48
N THR A 242 28.56 2.80 -13.35
CA THR A 242 27.71 3.96 -13.05
C THR A 242 26.28 3.55 -12.72
N PHE A 243 25.74 2.51 -13.37
CA PHE A 243 24.37 2.03 -13.16
C PHE A 243 24.24 1.00 -12.03
N ARG A 244 25.34 0.65 -11.34
CA ARG A 244 25.30 -0.30 -10.21
C ARG A 244 24.81 0.34 -8.90
N SER A 245 23.62 0.94 -8.88
CA SER A 245 23.10 1.65 -7.70
C SER A 245 22.98 0.75 -6.48
N ASP A 246 22.44 -0.45 -6.68
CA ASP A 246 22.08 -1.34 -5.58
C ASP A 246 23.36 -1.88 -4.93
N LEU A 247 24.37 -2.25 -5.73
CA LEU A 247 25.70 -2.59 -5.23
C LEU A 247 26.29 -1.47 -4.36
N ARG A 248 26.26 -0.23 -4.84
CA ARG A 248 26.80 0.92 -4.08
C ARG A 248 26.06 1.15 -2.77
N ILE A 249 24.74 0.93 -2.75
CA ILE A 249 23.91 1.10 -1.57
C ILE A 249 24.15 -0.03 -0.58
N PHE A 250 24.14 -1.28 -1.03
CA PHE A 250 24.41 -2.45 -0.18
C PHE A 250 25.81 -2.41 0.43
N ASP A 251 26.83 -2.04 -0.35
CA ASP A 251 28.20 -1.91 0.14
C ASP A 251 28.43 -0.69 1.06
N SER A 252 27.47 0.25 1.13
CA SER A 252 27.66 1.53 1.83
C SER A 252 27.87 1.40 3.34
N ASP A 253 27.44 0.29 3.93
CA ASP A 253 27.65 -0.06 5.34
C ASP A 253 28.51 -1.34 5.51
N SER A 254 29.34 -1.67 4.51
CA SER A 254 30.11 -2.92 4.47
C SER A 254 29.24 -4.19 4.46
N ASN A 255 28.05 -4.11 3.87
CA ASN A 255 27.05 -5.17 3.77
C ASN A 255 26.48 -5.63 5.10
N ASP A 256 26.60 -4.83 6.17
CA ASP A 256 26.14 -5.23 7.50
C ASP A 256 24.61 -5.32 7.57
N THR A 257 23.88 -4.37 6.97
CA THR A 257 22.41 -4.41 6.92
C THR A 257 21.89 -5.57 6.08
N ILE A 258 22.43 -5.78 4.87
CA ILE A 258 22.01 -6.89 3.99
C ILE A 258 22.29 -8.25 4.63
N LYS A 259 23.44 -8.43 5.31
CA LYS A 259 23.72 -9.65 6.09
C LYS A 259 22.71 -9.86 7.21
N ALA A 260 22.29 -8.80 7.88
CA ALA A 260 21.27 -8.88 8.93
C ALA A 260 19.90 -9.29 8.38
N MET A 261 19.52 -8.79 7.20
CA MET A 261 18.29 -9.19 6.49
C MET A 261 18.33 -10.67 6.09
N ALA A 262 19.49 -11.18 5.68
CA ALA A 262 19.69 -12.59 5.30
C ALA A 262 19.57 -13.58 6.47
N ALA A 263 19.47 -13.12 7.72
CA ALA A 263 19.50 -13.99 8.89
C ALA A 263 18.30 -14.96 8.95
N SER A 264 17.14 -14.53 8.47
CA SER A 264 15.93 -15.36 8.34
C SER A 264 14.88 -14.67 7.48
N THR A 265 13.87 -15.41 7.01
CA THR A 265 12.68 -14.85 6.34
C THR A 265 12.02 -13.77 7.20
N GLN A 266 11.89 -13.98 8.51
CA GLN A 266 11.31 -13.00 9.42
C GLN A 266 12.16 -11.73 9.51
N SER A 267 13.49 -11.86 9.51
CA SER A 267 14.40 -10.69 9.55
C SER A 267 14.30 -9.85 8.29
N PHE A 268 14.16 -10.48 7.12
CA PHE A 268 13.88 -9.82 5.86
C PHE A 268 12.53 -9.11 5.88
N GLU A 269 11.45 -9.82 6.24
CA GLU A 269 10.11 -9.25 6.34
C GLU A 269 10.04 -8.07 7.31
N ASP A 270 10.61 -8.21 8.52
CA ASP A 270 10.61 -7.16 9.54
C ASP A 270 11.34 -5.91 9.05
N ALA A 271 12.48 -6.09 8.37
CA ALA A 271 13.25 -5.00 7.80
C ALA A 271 12.46 -4.25 6.70
N CYS A 272 11.94 -4.99 5.72
CA CYS A 272 11.19 -4.42 4.61
C CYS A 272 9.87 -3.79 5.06
N PHE A 273 9.09 -4.48 5.90
CA PHE A 273 7.80 -3.98 6.35
C PHE A 273 7.92 -2.75 7.24
N THR A 274 8.96 -2.67 8.09
CA THR A 274 9.21 -1.46 8.89
C THR A 274 9.43 -0.24 8.00
N VAL A 275 10.22 -0.40 6.95
CA VAL A 275 10.51 0.69 6.02
C VAL A 275 9.31 1.04 5.15
N PHE A 276 8.58 0.04 4.63
CA PHE A 276 7.35 0.28 3.88
C PHE A 276 6.28 0.98 4.71
N GLU A 277 6.09 0.58 5.96
CA GLU A 277 5.19 1.27 6.89
C GLU A 277 5.63 2.72 7.13
N LYS A 278 6.94 2.98 7.22
CA LYS A 278 7.46 4.34 7.36
C LYS A 278 7.24 5.17 6.09
N MET A 279 7.44 4.61 4.90
CA MET A 279 7.18 5.26 3.63
C MET A 279 5.73 5.68 3.52
N ILE A 280 4.78 4.75 3.70
CA ILE A 280 3.37 5.06 3.54
C ILE A 280 2.84 5.99 4.63
N ASN A 281 3.46 6.02 5.82
CA ASN A 281 3.03 6.89 6.92
C ASN A 281 3.71 8.27 6.93
N THR A 282 4.65 8.52 6.00
CA THR A 282 5.22 9.85 5.82
C THR A 282 4.28 10.68 4.98
N VAL A 283 3.72 11.73 5.56
CA VAL A 283 2.71 12.60 4.97
C VAL A 283 3.00 14.06 5.35
N PRO A 284 2.41 15.05 4.65
CA PRO A 284 2.56 16.45 5.05
C PRO A 284 2.11 16.67 6.49
N LYS A 285 2.79 17.58 7.23
CA LYS A 285 2.55 17.81 8.66
C LYS A 285 1.13 18.30 8.99
N THR A 286 0.41 18.82 8.00
CA THR A 286 -1.00 19.23 8.10
C THR A 286 -1.97 18.05 8.04
N VAL A 287 -1.52 16.86 7.63
CA VAL A 287 -2.31 15.64 7.52
C VAL A 287 -2.19 14.86 8.84
N THR A 288 -3.33 14.38 9.34
CA THR A 288 -3.39 13.48 10.50
C THR A 288 -3.96 12.15 10.05
N LEU A 289 -3.14 11.10 10.15
CA LEU A 289 -3.57 9.74 9.87
C LEU A 289 -4.32 9.13 11.07
N SER A 290 -5.08 8.07 10.81
CA SER A 290 -5.73 7.26 11.86
C SER A 290 -4.74 6.77 12.91
N THR A 291 -5.17 6.80 14.17
CA THR A 291 -4.41 6.19 15.27
C THR A 291 -4.51 4.67 15.22
N ASP A 292 -5.68 4.18 14.84
CA ASP A 292 -5.97 2.76 14.76
C ASP A 292 -5.41 2.20 13.47
N LEU A 293 -4.84 1.00 13.60
CA LEU A 293 -4.36 0.23 12.47
C LEU A 293 -5.54 -0.28 11.67
N VAL A 294 -5.53 0.02 10.39
CA VAL A 294 -6.54 -0.43 9.46
C VAL A 294 -6.12 -1.80 8.94
N GLY A 295 -7.01 -2.76 9.10
CA GLY A 295 -6.79 -4.12 8.67
C GLY A 295 -8.10 -4.79 8.36
N PRO A 296 -8.06 -5.95 7.69
CA PRO A 296 -9.27 -6.68 7.45
C PRO A 296 -9.90 -7.07 8.79
N ARG A 297 -11.09 -6.53 9.06
CA ARG A 297 -11.87 -6.97 10.22
C ARG A 297 -12.27 -8.43 10.04
N PRO A 298 -12.44 -9.18 11.14
CA PRO A 298 -13.03 -10.52 11.06
C PRO A 298 -14.37 -10.51 10.30
N TRP A 299 -15.19 -9.48 10.53
CA TRP A 299 -16.45 -9.23 9.85
C TRP A 299 -16.65 -7.74 9.61
N ILE A 300 -17.32 -7.41 8.50
CA ILE A 300 -17.73 -6.04 8.20
C ILE A 300 -19.14 -6.02 7.63
N LEU A 301 -19.85 -4.93 7.90
CA LEU A 301 -21.16 -4.69 7.31
C LEU A 301 -20.99 -4.06 5.92
N MET A 302 -21.39 -4.80 4.89
CA MET A 302 -21.29 -4.37 3.49
C MET A 302 -22.42 -3.43 3.12
N GLU A 303 -23.63 -3.80 3.50
CA GLU A 303 -24.85 -3.05 3.23
C GLU A 303 -25.64 -2.91 4.52
N SER A 304 -26.24 -1.75 4.72
CA SER A 304 -27.09 -1.48 5.86
C SER A 304 -28.31 -0.69 5.42
N HIS A 305 -29.48 -1.12 5.86
CA HIS A 305 -30.73 -0.41 5.69
C HIS A 305 -31.28 -0.05 7.06
N LEU A 306 -31.64 1.21 7.21
CA LEU A 306 -32.40 1.70 8.33
C LEU A 306 -33.76 2.12 7.80
N ASP A 307 -34.81 1.49 8.30
CA ASP A 307 -36.19 1.82 7.95
C ASP A 307 -36.99 2.17 9.20
N LEU A 308 -37.97 3.05 9.05
CA LEU A 308 -38.93 3.41 10.09
C LEU A 308 -40.32 3.04 9.57
N SER A 309 -40.92 2.01 10.15
CA SER A 309 -42.25 1.57 9.76
C SER A 309 -43.31 2.65 10.00
N SER A 310 -44.45 2.53 9.32
CA SER A 310 -45.63 3.38 9.55
C SER A 310 -46.21 3.29 10.97
N THR A 311 -45.80 2.27 11.74
CA THR A 311 -46.18 2.08 13.15
C THR A 311 -45.11 2.59 14.13
N GLY A 312 -44.01 3.17 13.63
CA GLY A 312 -42.94 3.74 14.45
C GLY A 312 -41.89 2.75 14.93
N VAL A 313 -41.82 1.56 14.33
CA VAL A 313 -40.77 0.56 14.61
C VAL A 313 -39.57 0.87 13.73
N VAL A 314 -38.39 1.00 14.34
CA VAL A 314 -37.14 1.11 13.59
C VAL A 314 -36.63 -0.29 13.27
N GLN A 315 -36.37 -0.55 12.00
CA GLN A 315 -35.78 -1.78 11.53
C GLN A 315 -34.37 -1.50 11.01
N TYR A 316 -33.40 -2.26 11.51
CA TYR A 316 -32.05 -2.30 10.98
C TYR A 316 -31.82 -3.66 10.32
N SER A 317 -31.44 -3.67 9.06
CA SER A 317 -31.08 -4.87 8.31
C SER A 317 -29.81 -4.63 7.51
N GLY A 318 -29.13 -5.70 7.11
CA GLY A 318 -27.90 -5.57 6.34
C GLY A 318 -27.18 -6.89 6.12
N ASN A 319 -26.19 -6.84 5.25
CA ASN A 319 -25.36 -7.99 4.87
C ASN A 319 -23.98 -7.87 5.52
N ILE A 320 -23.57 -8.89 6.26
CA ILE A 320 -22.23 -9.00 6.86
C ILE A 320 -21.40 -9.91 5.97
N THR A 321 -20.18 -9.51 5.65
CA THR A 321 -19.18 -10.40 5.05
C THR A 321 -18.07 -10.70 6.06
N THR A 322 -17.42 -11.85 5.90
CA THR A 322 -16.26 -12.25 6.70
C THR A 322 -15.00 -12.24 5.85
N ASN A 323 -13.86 -11.99 6.48
CA ASN A 323 -12.59 -12.20 5.79
C ASN A 323 -12.27 -13.70 5.73
N SER A 324 -12.20 -14.27 4.53
CA SER A 324 -11.84 -15.68 4.34
C SER A 324 -10.45 -16.06 4.86
N ARG A 325 -9.50 -15.12 4.88
CA ARG A 325 -8.13 -15.30 5.41
C ARG A 325 -8.12 -15.66 6.89
N PHE A 326 -9.06 -15.11 7.66
CA PHE A 326 -9.17 -15.41 9.09
C PHE A 326 -10.18 -16.52 9.41
N ASN A 327 -10.98 -16.92 8.41
CA ASN A 327 -12.11 -17.84 8.54
C ASN A 327 -12.90 -17.67 9.86
N PRO A 328 -13.28 -16.44 10.23
CA PRO A 328 -13.91 -16.21 11.51
C PRO A 328 -15.35 -16.71 11.47
N SER A 329 -15.79 -17.30 12.57
CA SER A 329 -17.21 -17.60 12.79
C SER A 329 -18.02 -16.30 12.72
N VAL A 330 -19.05 -16.27 11.87
CA VAL A 330 -19.99 -15.14 11.79
C VAL A 330 -20.62 -14.92 13.18
N PRO A 331 -20.69 -13.67 13.68
CA PRO A 331 -21.36 -13.39 14.95
C PRO A 331 -22.82 -13.83 14.92
N THR A 332 -23.26 -14.58 15.93
CA THR A 332 -24.67 -15.01 16.07
C THR A 332 -25.56 -13.97 16.75
N THR A 333 -24.96 -12.92 17.32
CA THR A 333 -25.67 -11.81 17.97
C THR A 333 -25.01 -10.49 17.60
N ALA A 334 -25.82 -9.43 17.53
CA ALA A 334 -25.35 -8.07 17.36
C ALA A 334 -25.87 -7.20 18.52
N THR A 335 -25.03 -6.32 19.04
CA THR A 335 -25.43 -5.34 20.05
C THR A 335 -25.37 -3.95 19.43
N TYR A 336 -26.48 -3.22 19.54
CA TYR A 336 -26.56 -1.82 19.12
C TYR A 336 -26.87 -0.94 20.32
N VAL A 337 -26.41 0.31 20.24
CA VAL A 337 -26.55 1.31 21.29
C VAL A 337 -27.34 2.48 20.73
N TYR A 338 -28.34 2.96 21.47
CA TYR A 338 -29.11 4.15 21.13
C TYR A 338 -29.31 5.02 22.36
N GLY A 339 -29.50 6.31 22.16
CA GLY A 339 -29.60 7.28 23.23
C GLY A 339 -30.01 8.65 22.72
N THR A 340 -30.41 9.49 23.64
CA THR A 340 -30.77 10.90 23.42
C THR A 340 -29.56 11.78 23.76
N PRO A 341 -29.30 12.88 23.04
CA PRO A 341 -28.13 13.73 23.31
C PRO A 341 -28.23 14.31 24.72
N GLY A 342 -27.25 14.00 25.56
CA GLY A 342 -27.22 14.42 26.97
C GLY A 342 -27.85 13.44 27.97
N GLU A 343 -28.30 12.25 27.53
CA GLU A 343 -28.80 11.18 28.40
C GLU A 343 -27.93 9.92 28.30
N ASP A 344 -28.09 9.01 29.26
CA ASP A 344 -27.41 7.71 29.28
C ASP A 344 -27.83 6.86 28.06
N THR A 345 -26.85 6.24 27.41
CA THR A 345 -27.10 5.34 26.28
C THR A 345 -27.66 4.00 26.74
N VAL A 346 -28.63 3.45 25.99
CA VAL A 346 -29.21 2.12 26.22
C VAL A 346 -28.68 1.13 25.17
N SER A 347 -28.25 -0.05 25.62
CA SER A 347 -27.80 -1.15 24.75
C SER A 347 -28.91 -2.19 24.58
N GLN A 348 -29.08 -2.70 23.36
CA GLN A 348 -29.95 -3.83 23.05
C GLN A 348 -29.17 -4.87 22.27
N THR A 349 -29.40 -6.15 22.59
CA THR A 349 -28.81 -7.30 21.91
C THR A 349 -29.90 -8.01 21.13
N SER A 350 -29.66 -8.25 19.84
CA SER A 350 -30.56 -8.98 18.95
C SER A 350 -29.87 -10.21 18.37
N ASP A 351 -30.61 -11.30 18.24
CA ASP A 351 -30.16 -12.50 17.54
C ASP A 351 -30.00 -12.20 16.04
N GLY A 352 -28.86 -12.56 15.47
CA GLY A 352 -28.63 -12.55 14.04
C GLY A 352 -29.27 -13.79 13.43
N GLY A 353 -30.46 -13.65 12.85
CA GLY A 353 -31.08 -14.73 12.07
C GLY A 353 -30.30 -14.95 10.78
N GLY A 354 -29.37 -15.91 10.77
CA GLY A 354 -28.72 -16.36 9.55
C GLY A 354 -29.65 -17.31 8.79
N GLU A 355 -30.25 -16.86 7.70
CA GLU A 355 -30.58 -17.76 6.60
C GLU A 355 -29.32 -17.90 5.74
N TYR A 356 -28.80 -19.13 5.66
CA TYR A 356 -27.59 -19.49 4.93
C TYR A 356 -27.78 -19.44 3.41
#